data_AF-A0A3D0N8A7-F1
#
_entry.id   AF-A0A3D0N8A7-F1
#
_cell.length_a   1.000
_cell.length_b   1.000
_cell.length_c   1.000
_cell.angle_alpha   90.00
_cell.angle_beta   90.00
_cell.angle_gamma   90.00
#
_symmetry.space_group_name_H-M   'P 1'
#
loop_
_entity.id
_entity.type
_entity.pdbx_description
1 polymer ?
#
loop_
_entity_poly.entity_id
_entity_poly.type
_entity_poly.pdbx_seq_one_letter_code
_entity_poly.pdbx_strand_id
1 'polypeptide(L)' 'MIACDQVAEAIMFEHSVAIDDLYAFALPQLSKIQRPADVHFSPEGSEVLARQVAESIRQALSACRIGGGAV' A
#
# COMPACT_ATOMS: atom_id res chain seq x y z
N MET A 1 -13.82 -4.48 11.03
CA MET A 1 -12.68 -5.31 10.60
C MET A 1 -11.46 -4.41 10.57
N ILE A 2 -10.83 -4.19 11.73
CA ILE A 2 -9.69 -3.25 11.91
C ILE A 2 -8.52 -3.95 12.64
N ALA A 3 -8.75 -5.13 13.22
CA ALA A 3 -7.77 -5.79 14.08
C ALA A 3 -6.58 -6.44 13.35
N CYS A 4 -6.73 -6.87 12.09
CA CYS A 4 -5.60 -7.44 11.34
C CYS A 4 -4.56 -6.38 10.96
N ASP A 5 -5.01 -5.16 10.61
CA ASP A 5 -4.11 -4.11 10.15
C ASP A 5 -3.24 -3.58 11.29
N GLN A 6 -3.78 -3.51 12.51
CA GLN A 6 -3.05 -3.03 13.69
C GLN A 6 -1.88 -3.94 14.11
N VAL A 7 -2.03 -5.27 13.97
CA VAL A 7 -0.95 -6.22 14.27
C VAL A 7 0.15 -6.11 13.20
N ALA A 8 -0.23 -5.99 11.93
CA ALA A 8 0.71 -5.77 10.85
C ALA A 8 1.46 -4.44 11.04
N GLU A 9 0.75 -3.37 11.38
CA GLU A 9 1.33 -2.05 11.64
C GLU A 9 2.39 -2.08 12.74
N ALA A 10 2.10 -2.73 13.88
CA ALA A 10 3.05 -2.85 14.97
C ALA A 10 4.35 -3.56 14.58
N ILE A 11 4.25 -4.67 13.84
CA ILE A 11 5.42 -5.44 13.36
C ILE A 11 6.23 -4.63 12.34
N MET A 12 5.55 -3.97 11.40
CA MET A 12 6.21 -3.16 10.37
C MET A 12 6.92 -1.95 11.00
N PHE A 13 6.31 -1.33 12.01
CA PHE A 13 6.95 -0.27 12.80
C PHE A 13 8.21 -0.78 13.52
N GLU A 14 8.12 -1.92 14.22
CA GLU A 14 9.27 -2.53 14.93
C GLU A 14 10.46 -2.77 13.99
N HIS A 15 10.19 -3.21 12.77
CA HIS A 15 11.23 -3.51 11.78
C HIS A 15 11.56 -2.36 10.83
N SER A 16 10.99 -1.16 11.04
CA SER A 16 11.16 -0.01 10.14
C SER A 16 10.83 -0.34 8.68
N VAL A 17 9.84 -1.20 8.47
CA VAL A 17 9.34 -1.57 7.15
C VAL A 17 8.22 -0.59 6.77
N ALA A 18 8.35 0.04 5.60
CA ALA A 18 7.34 0.96 5.11
C ALA A 18 6.02 0.23 4.80
N ILE A 19 4.90 0.85 5.16
CA ILE A 19 3.55 0.34 4.92
C ILE A 19 2.91 1.11 3.76
N ASP A 20 2.38 0.39 2.77
CA ASP A 20 1.46 0.94 1.76
C ASP A 20 0.03 0.52 2.13
N ASP A 21 -0.74 1.43 2.73
CA ASP A 21 -2.11 1.16 3.18
C ASP A 21 -3.08 1.15 1.98
N LEU A 22 -3.08 0.03 1.27
CA LEU A 22 -3.96 -0.20 0.13
C LEU A 22 -5.44 -0.27 0.53
N TYR A 23 -5.75 -0.60 1.79
CA TYR A 23 -7.14 -0.63 2.25
C TYR A 23 -7.71 0.77 2.31
N ALA A 24 -7.03 1.69 3.02
CA ALA A 24 -7.44 3.09 3.09
C ALA A 24 -7.50 3.74 1.70
N PHE A 25 -6.57 3.39 0.82
CA PHE A 25 -6.56 3.86 -0.57
C PHE A 25 -7.73 3.32 -1.41
N ALA A 26 -8.09 2.05 -1.26
CA ALA A 26 -9.14 1.41 -2.05
C ALA A 26 -10.54 1.79 -1.55
N LEU A 27 -10.74 1.93 -0.23
CA LEU A 27 -12.05 2.12 0.40
C LEU A 27 -12.94 3.21 -0.23
N PRO A 28 -12.47 4.44 -0.51
CA PRO A 28 -13.32 5.49 -1.08
C PRO A 28 -13.74 5.25 -2.54
N GLN A 29 -13.10 4.32 -3.24
CA GLN A 29 -13.32 4.01 -4.65
C GLN A 29 -13.67 2.54 -4.90
N LEU A 30 -13.91 1.78 -3.83
CA LEU A 30 -13.96 0.32 -3.86
C LEU A 30 -15.01 -0.21 -4.83
N SER A 31 -16.22 0.38 -4.81
CA SER A 31 -17.32 0.00 -5.72
C SER A 31 -17.02 0.22 -7.20
N LYS A 32 -16.01 1.03 -7.55
CA LYS A 32 -15.60 1.30 -8.93
C LYS A 32 -14.50 0.36 -9.41
N ILE A 33 -13.65 -0.11 -8.50
CA ILE A 33 -12.44 -0.87 -8.83
C ILE A 33 -12.56 -2.35 -8.49
N GLN A 34 -13.47 -2.71 -7.59
CA GLN A 34 -13.71 -4.08 -7.14
C GLN A 34 -14.92 -4.68 -7.86
N ARG A 35 -14.86 -6.00 -8.12
CA ARG A 35 -15.99 -6.73 -8.68
C ARG A 35 -17.15 -6.78 -7.67
N PRO A 36 -18.41 -6.69 -8.10
CA PRO A 36 -19.55 -6.68 -7.18
C PRO A 36 -19.62 -7.96 -6.32
N ALA A 37 -19.75 -7.79 -4.99
CA ALA A 37 -19.82 -8.87 -4.01
C ALA A 37 -18.65 -9.89 -4.09
N ASP A 38 -17.49 -9.43 -4.56
CA ASP A 38 -16.28 -10.24 -4.77
C ASP A 38 -15.07 -9.49 -4.20
N VAL A 39 -14.12 -10.21 -3.62
CA VAL A 39 -12.89 -9.63 -3.09
C VAL A 39 -11.91 -9.25 -4.20
N HIS A 40 -12.09 -9.77 -5.41
CA HIS A 40 -11.22 -9.51 -6.55
C HIS A 40 -11.48 -8.16 -7.22
N PHE A 41 -10.41 -7.49 -7.64
CA PHE A 41 -10.47 -6.27 -8.41
C PHE A 41 -10.75 -6.54 -9.90
N SER A 42 -11.32 -5.56 -10.61
CA SER A 42 -11.36 -5.60 -12.08
C SER A 42 -9.94 -5.44 -12.66
N PRO A 43 -9.73 -5.71 -13.96
CA PRO A 43 -8.46 -5.39 -14.61
C PRO A 43 -8.06 -3.91 -14.40
N GLU A 44 -8.99 -2.99 -14.62
CA GLU A 44 -8.78 -1.55 -14.45
C GLU A 44 -8.56 -1.19 -12.97
N GLY A 45 -9.28 -1.84 -12.06
CA GLY A 45 -9.07 -1.68 -10.62
C GLY A 45 -7.69 -2.14 -10.17
N SER A 46 -7.19 -3.24 -10.74
CA SER A 46 -5.84 -3.72 -10.48
C SER A 46 -4.78 -2.74 -10.96
N GLU A 47 -5.00 -2.07 -12.11
CA GLU A 47 -4.10 -0.99 -12.57
C GLU A 47 -4.10 0.21 -11.62
N VAL A 48 -5.25 0.57 -11.04
CA VAL A 48 -5.34 1.64 -10.02
C VAL A 48 -4.48 1.30 -8.80
N LEU A 49 -4.59 0.07 -8.28
CA LEU A 49 -3.77 -0.38 -7.16
C LEU A 49 -2.28 -0.48 -7.52
N ALA A 50 -1.96 -0.99 -8.72
CA ALA A 50 -0.58 -1.11 -9.17
C ALA A 50 0.13 0.25 -9.24
N ARG A 51 -0.58 1.32 -9.63
CA ARG A 51 -0.02 2.68 -9.63
C ARG A 51 0.33 3.17 -8.22
N GLN A 52 -0.55 2.93 -7.24
CA GLN A 52 -0.32 3.27 -5.84
C GLN A 52 0.92 2.54 -5.29
N VAL A 53 0.99 1.22 -5.48
CA VAL A 53 2.13 0.40 -5.04
C VAL A 53 3.44 0.86 -5.68
N ALA A 54 3.43 1.08 -6.99
CA ALA A 54 4.61 1.53 -7.71
C ALA A 54 5.10 2.89 -7.22
N GLU A 55 4.19 3.80 -6.83
CA GLU A 55 4.54 5.09 -6.26
C GLU A 55 5.13 4.96 -4.84
N SER A 56 4.51 4.15 -3.98
CA SER A 56 5.04 3.85 -2.64
C SER A 56 6.47 3.29 -2.70
N ILE A 57 6.73 2.34 -3.60
CA ILE A 57 8.07 1.77 -3.82
C ILE A 57 9.06 2.84 -4.29
N ARG A 58 8.68 3.70 -5.25
CA ARG A 58 9.54 4.79 -5.73
C ARG A 58 9.93 5.75 -4.61
N GLN A 59 8.99 6.08 -3.73
CA GLN A 59 9.24 6.94 -2.57
C GLN A 59 10.20 6.28 -1.58
N ALA A 60 9.98 5.00 -1.25
CA ALA A 60 10.88 4.25 -0.36
C ALA A 60 12.32 4.16 -0.91
N LEU A 61 12.47 3.89 -2.22
CA LEU A 61 13.78 3.86 -2.88
C LEU A 61 14.45 5.24 -2.91
N SER A 62 13.67 6.31 -3.05
CA SER A 62 14.18 7.68 -3.01
C SER A 62 14.63 8.05 -1.60
N ALA A 63 13.84 7.74 -0.58
CA ALA A 63 14.18 7.97 0.83
C ALA A 63 15.46 7.22 1.24
N CYS A 64 15.61 5.97 0.81
CA CYS A 64 16.85 5.19 1.00
C CYS A 64 18.07 5.87 0.35
N ARG A 65 17.92 6.49 -0.82
CA ARG A 65 19.01 7.21 -1.51
C ARG A 65 19.49 8.45 -0.75
N ILE A 66 18.63 9.12 0.03
CA ILE A 66 19.01 10.31 0.80
C ILE A 66 19.67 9.95 2.14
N GLY A 67 19.50 8.71 2.62
CA GLY A 67 20.13 8.20 3.85
C GLY A 67 21.51 7.54 3.68
N GLY A 68 21.97 7.33 2.45
CA GLY A 68 23.19 6.55 2.12
C GLY A 68 24.41 7.36 1.67
N GLY A 69 24.46 8.68 1.91
CA GLY A 69 25.50 9.58 1.42
C GLY A 69 26.19 10.39 2.52
N ALA A 70 26.85 9.71 3.46
CA ALA A 70 27.83 10.32 4.36
C ALA A 70 28.80 9.26 4.88
N VAL A 71 29.77 8.87 4.04
CA VAL A 71 31.09 8.35 4.43
C VAL A 71 32.09 8.75 3.36
#